data_AF-A0A661TDR5-F1
#
_entry.id   AF-A0A661TDR5-F1
#
_cell.length_a   1.000
_cell.length_b   1.000
_cell.length_c   1.000
_cell.angle_alpha   90.00
_cell.angle_beta   90.00
_cell.angle_gamma   90.00
#
_symmetry.space_group_name_H-M   'P 1'
#
loop_
_entity.id
_entity.type
_entity.pdbx_description
1 polymer ?
#
loop_
_entity_poly.entity_id
_entity_poly.type
_entity_poly.pdbx_seq_one_letter_code
_entity_poly.pdbx_strand_id
1 'polypeptide(L)'
;MKKIEIKFTPQERDLIVDHPFADLELTKALKIAQVRGKYLIARYSIDELDDLLGFIAAVANHTEDKQLEKKFDRLYEKLDRILTKETDR
;
A
#
# COMPACT_ATOMS: atom_id res chain seq x y z
N MET A 1 -11.35 13.58 8.41
CA MET A 1 -11.19 12.12 8.46
C MET A 1 -9.90 11.79 9.20
N LYS A 2 -9.94 10.79 10.10
CA LYS A 2 -8.74 10.29 10.77
C LYS A 2 -7.80 9.70 9.72
N LYS A 3 -6.51 10.00 9.79
CA LYS A 3 -5.49 9.39 8.95
C LYS A 3 -4.61 8.46 9.77
N ILE A 4 -4.27 7.32 9.18
CA ILE A 4 -3.42 6.27 9.70
C ILE A 4 -2.02 6.48 9.12
N GLU A 5 -1.00 6.54 9.99
CA GLU A 5 0.39 6.59 9.53
C GLU A 5 0.91 5.18 9.26
N ILE A 6 1.37 4.95 8.04
CA ILE A 6 1.88 3.65 7.60
C ILE A 6 3.34 3.81 7.18
N LYS A 7 4.16 2.85 7.64
CA LYS A 7 5.57 2.76 7.27
C LYS A 7 5.74 1.85 6.08
N PHE A 8 6.27 2.40 5.00
CA PHE A 8 6.68 1.65 3.81
C PHE A 8 8.20 1.58 3.75
N THR A 9 8.72 0.45 3.31
CA THR A 9 10.09 0.36 2.80
C THR A 9 10.14 0.95 1.38
N PRO A 10 11.32 1.35 0.89
CA PRO A 10 11.47 1.77 -0.50
C PRO A 10 10.95 0.72 -1.48
N GLN A 11 11.24 -0.56 -1.22
CA GLN A 11 10.81 -1.68 -2.05
C GLN A 11 9.29 -1.82 -2.11
N GLU A 12 8.59 -1.67 -0.98
CA GLU A 12 7.11 -1.70 -0.97
C GLU A 12 6.52 -0.48 -1.70
N ARG A 13 7.16 0.69 -1.60
CA ARG A 13 6.73 1.89 -2.33
C ARG A 13 6.91 1.72 -3.83
N ASP A 14 8.07 1.23 -4.27
CA ASP A 14 8.38 1.04 -5.68
C ASP A 14 7.47 -0.04 -6.29
N LEU A 15 7.17 -1.10 -5.52
CA LEU A 15 6.21 -2.14 -5.93
C LEU A 15 4.84 -1.56 -6.31
N ILE A 16 4.36 -0.54 -5.58
CA ILE A 16 3.09 0.12 -5.87
C ILE A 16 3.25 1.18 -6.96
N VAL A 17 4.26 2.06 -6.83
CA VAL A 17 4.40 3.27 -7.66
C VAL A 17 4.82 2.96 -9.09
N ASP A 18 5.66 1.94 -9.29
CA ASP A 18 6.18 1.58 -10.62
C ASP A 18 5.22 0.66 -11.39
N HIS A 19 4.11 0.23 -10.78
CA HIS A 19 3.15 -0.62 -11.45
C HIS A 19 2.39 0.18 -12.54
N PRO A 20 2.31 -0.31 -13.79
CA PRO A 20 1.76 0.46 -14.92
C PRO A 20 0.33 0.97 -14.74
N PHE A 21 -0.45 0.26 -13.92
CA PHE A 21 -1.86 0.56 -13.66
C PHE A 21 -2.10 1.28 -12.32
N ALA A 22 -1.05 1.74 -11.65
CA ALA A 22 -1.20 2.42 -10.37
C ALA A 22 -1.82 3.80 -10.58
N ASP A 23 -3.00 4.02 -9.98
CA ASP A 23 -3.69 5.31 -10.04
C ASP A 23 -2.84 6.41 -9.39
N LEU A 24 -2.87 7.61 -9.99
CA LEU A 24 -2.21 8.79 -9.45
C LEU A 24 -2.74 9.15 -8.06
N GLU A 25 -4.04 9.02 -7.80
CA GLU A 25 -4.59 9.32 -6.48
C GLU A 25 -4.20 8.27 -5.43
N LEU A 26 -4.09 6.98 -5.81
CA LEU A 26 -3.58 5.91 -4.94
C LEU A 26 -2.09 6.08 -4.60
N THR A 27 -1.28 6.51 -5.58
CA THR A 27 0.18 6.65 -5.42
C THR A 27 0.61 7.99 -4.84
N LYS A 28 -0.28 8.99 -4.80
CA LYS A 28 -0.01 10.35 -4.35
C LYS A 28 0.61 10.38 -2.96
N ALA A 29 0.01 9.64 -2.01
CA ALA A 29 0.48 9.59 -0.63
C ALA A 29 1.89 9.00 -0.50
N LEU A 30 2.26 8.03 -1.35
CA LEU A 30 3.61 7.45 -1.40
C LEU A 30 4.62 8.37 -2.08
N LYS A 31 4.19 9.18 -3.06
CA LYS A 31 5.05 10.14 -3.77
C LYS A 31 5.44 11.33 -2.89
N ILE A 32 4.56 11.77 -1.99
CA ILE A 32 4.84 12.86 -1.04
C ILE A 32 5.22 12.38 0.37
N ALA A 33 5.40 11.07 0.55
CA ALA A 33 5.70 10.47 1.85
C ALA A 33 7.00 11.03 2.43
N GLN A 34 7.00 11.29 3.74
CA GLN A 34 8.21 11.75 4.43
C GLN A 34 9.17 10.58 4.61
N VAL A 35 10.43 10.77 4.20
CA VAL A 35 11.49 9.80 4.50
C VAL A 35 11.93 9.98 5.96
N ARG A 36 11.84 8.91 6.76
CA ARG A 36 12.33 8.86 8.14
C ARG A 36 13.24 7.65 8.32
N GLY A 37 14.55 7.90 8.25
CA GLY A 37 15.56 6.85 8.27
C GLY A 37 15.40 5.93 7.06
N LYS A 38 15.15 4.65 7.29
CA LYS A 38 14.98 3.63 6.24
C LYS A 38 13.55 3.44 5.74
N TYR A 39 12.60 4.24 6.23
CA TYR A 39 11.18 4.10 5.92
C TYR A 39 10.61 5.37 5.29
N LEU A 40 9.59 5.21 4.45
CA LEU A 40 8.70 6.25 3.98
C LEU A 40 7.43 6.22 4.83
N ILE A 41 7.02 7.38 5.33
CA ILE A 41 5.82 7.54 6.14
C ILE A 41 4.73 8.17 5.28
N ALA A 42 3.72 7.36 4.93
CA ALA A 42 2.55 7.80 4.19
C ALA A 42 1.33 7.81 5.11
N ARG A 43 0.37 8.70 4.83
CA ARG A 43 -0.84 8.87 5.62
C ARG A 43 -2.07 8.61 4.78
N TYR A 44 -2.88 7.65 5.21
CA TYR A 44 -4.08 7.20 4.51
C TYR A 44 -5.31 7.39 5.40
N SER A 45 -6.45 7.82 4.86
CA SER A 45 -7.75 7.55 5.49
C SER A 45 -8.05 6.05 5.41
N ILE A 46 -9.10 5.62 6.13
CA ILE A 46 -9.60 4.23 6.04
C ILE A 46 -9.98 3.91 4.58
N ASP A 47 -10.74 4.79 3.93
CA ASP A 47 -11.18 4.59 2.54
C ASP A 47 -9.98 4.58 1.56
N GLU A 48 -9.03 5.52 1.70
CA GLU A 48 -7.82 5.55 0.86
C GLU A 48 -6.97 4.28 1.03
N LEU A 49 -6.97 3.68 2.23
CA LEU A 49 -6.25 2.44 2.52
C LEU A 49 -6.99 1.21 1.96
N ASP A 50 -8.31 1.20 2.04
CA ASP A 50 -9.16 0.15 1.46
C ASP A 50 -9.04 0.12 -0.08
N ASP A 51 -9.07 1.29 -0.72
CA ASP A 51 -8.86 1.40 -2.17
C ASP A 51 -7.46 0.89 -2.58
N LEU A 52 -6.43 1.18 -1.78
CA LEU A 52 -5.08 0.66 -2.01
C LEU A 52 -5.00 -0.86 -1.87
N LEU A 53 -5.71 -1.43 -0.89
CA LEU A 53 -5.81 -2.89 -0.73
C LEU A 53 -6.52 -3.54 -1.92
N GLY A 54 -7.59 -2.93 -2.41
CA GLY A 54 -8.29 -3.36 -3.62
C GLY A 54 -7.37 -3.40 -4.85
N PHE A 55 -6.57 -2.35 -5.04
CA PHE A 55 -5.55 -2.30 -6.09
C PHE A 55 -4.51 -3.43 -5.93
N ILE A 56 -3.93 -3.59 -4.75
CA ILE A 56 -2.91 -4.61 -4.48
C ILE A 56 -3.46 -6.02 -4.76
N ALA A 57 -4.67 -6.31 -4.28
CA ALA A 57 -5.33 -7.60 -4.50
C ALA A 57 -5.59 -7.86 -6.00
N ALA A 58 -6.07 -6.85 -6.72
CA ALA A 58 -6.29 -6.96 -8.17
C ALA A 58 -4.98 -7.26 -8.90
N VAL A 59 -3.89 -6.56 -8.58
CA VAL A 59 -2.58 -6.78 -9.20
C VAL A 59 -2.04 -8.17 -8.87
N ALA A 60 -2.12 -8.60 -7.61
CA ALA A 60 -1.68 -9.94 -7.20
C ALA A 60 -2.45 -11.05 -7.93
N ASN A 61 -3.77 -10.92 -8.04
CA ASN A 61 -4.62 -11.92 -8.68
C ASN A 61 -4.41 -12.02 -10.20
N HIS A 62 -4.00 -10.93 -10.85
CA HIS A 62 -3.84 -10.87 -12.30
C HIS A 62 -2.39 -11.01 -12.79
N THR A 63 -1.39 -11.05 -11.89
CA THR A 63 0.00 -11.26 -12.31
C THR A 63 0.31 -12.73 -12.53
N GLU A 64 1.00 -13.03 -13.63
CA GLU A 64 1.52 -14.39 -13.90
C GLU A 64 2.88 -14.63 -13.21
N ASP A 65 3.54 -13.57 -12.73
CA ASP A 65 4.82 -13.66 -12.02
C ASP A 65 4.60 -14.06 -10.56
N LYS A 66 4.92 -15.32 -10.24
CA LYS A 66 4.81 -15.90 -8.90
C LYS A 66 5.68 -15.23 -7.83
N GLN A 67 6.75 -14.55 -8.20
CA GLN A 67 7.52 -13.75 -7.25
C GLN A 67 6.86 -12.42 -6.98
N LEU A 68 6.26 -11.81 -8.00
CA LEU A 68 5.54 -10.55 -7.88
C LEU A 68 4.25 -10.72 -7.05
N GLU A 69 3.47 -11.75 -7.34
CA GLU A 69 2.29 -12.18 -6.57
C GLU A 69 2.60 -12.24 -5.06
N LYS A 70 3.62 -13.02 -4.68
CA LYS A 70 4.05 -13.16 -3.29
C LYS A 70 4.48 -11.86 -2.61
N LYS A 71 5.05 -10.91 -3.37
CA LYS A 71 5.43 -9.60 -2.82
C LYS A 71 4.17 -8.77 -2.53
N PHE A 72 3.20 -8.78 -3.44
CA PHE A 72 1.93 -8.11 -3.24
C PHE A 72 1.09 -8.74 -2.13
N ASP A 73 1.03 -10.08 -2.04
CA ASP A 73 0.32 -10.77 -0.95
C ASP A 73 0.85 -10.38 0.43
N ARG A 74 2.18 -10.35 0.59
CA ARG A 74 2.81 -9.93 1.85
C ARG A 74 2.49 -8.48 2.18
N LEU A 75 2.46 -7.61 1.18
CA LEU A 75 2.10 -6.21 1.38
C LEU A 75 0.62 -6.07 1.72
N TYR A 76 -0.26 -6.81 1.07
CA TYR A 76 -1.68 -6.90 1.35
C TYR A 76 -1.92 -7.29 2.81
N GLU A 77 -1.39 -8.44 3.25
CA GLU A 77 -1.56 -8.93 4.63
C GLU A 77 -1.09 -7.91 5.67
N LYS A 78 0.00 -7.19 5.38
CA LYS A 78 0.53 -6.16 6.28
C LYS A 78 -0.45 -4.99 6.40
N LEU A 79 -0.99 -4.50 5.27
CA LEU A 79 -1.88 -3.34 5.23
C LEU A 79 -3.28 -3.69 5.75
N ASP A 80 -3.80 -4.86 5.41
CA ASP A 80 -5.07 -5.39 5.89
C ASP A 80 -5.09 -5.48 7.43
N ARG A 81 -4.04 -6.05 8.04
CA ARG A 81 -3.88 -6.06 9.51
C ARG A 81 -3.85 -4.69 10.15
N ILE A 82 -3.42 -3.65 9.44
CA ILE A 82 -3.45 -2.27 9.93
C ILE A 82 -4.87 -1.71 9.82
N LEU A 83 -5.52 -1.92 8.69
CA LEU A 83 -6.89 -1.48 8.45
C LEU A 83 -7.86 -2.09 9.47
N THR A 84 -7.85 -3.42 9.63
CA THR A 84 -8.70 -4.15 10.58
C THR A 84 -8.57 -3.61 12.00
N LYS A 85 -7.34 -3.31 12.45
CA LYS A 85 -7.10 -2.75 13.79
C LYS A 85 -7.66 -1.35 13.99
N GLU A 86 -7.81 -0.60 12.92
CA GLU A 86 -8.35 0.77 12.97
C GLU A 86 -9.87 0.79 12.77
N THR A 87 -10.46 -0.23 12.13
CA THR A 87 -11.91 -0.39 11.97
C THR A 87 -12.59 -1.09 13.14
N ASP A 88 -11.89 -1.98 13.84
CA ASP A 88 -12.43 -2.71 15.01
C ASP A 88 -12.35 -1.91 16.33
N ARG A 89 -12.08 -0.60 16.24
CA ARG A 89 -11.82 0.30 17.37
C ARG A 89 -12.96 1.25 17.70
#